data_AF-A0A6A1PZJ9-F1
#
_entry.id   AF-A0A6A1PZJ9-F1
#
_cell.length_a   1.000
_cell.length_b   1.000
_cell.length_c   1.000
_cell.angle_alpha   90.00
_cell.angle_beta   90.00
_cell.angle_gamma   90.00
#
_symmetry.space_group_name_H-M   'P 1'
#
loop_
_entity.id
_entity.type
_entity.pdbx_description
1 polymer ?
#
loop_
_entity_poly.entity_id
_entity_poly.type
_entity_poly.pdbx_seq_one_letter_code
_entity_poly.pdbx_strand_id
1 'polypeptide(L)'
;MWNPLHETDSTFVAWRRPRWLCAGALVLAACLFVLGFLFGWFIKSSSGATNIPQHSVKKAFLDELKAENIKTFLYNFTWIPHLAGTEQNFQLAKQIQSQWKEFGLDSVELAHYDVLLSYPNKTHPNYISIIDEDGNEIFNTSLFEPPPPGYENVSDVVPPFSAFSPQGMPEGDLVYVNYARTEDFFKLERDMKINCSGKILIARYGKIFRGNKVKNNLFFLFHKNKKLYCILHG
;
A
#
# COMPACT_ATOMS: atom_id res chain seq x y z
N MET A 1 -48.52 -54.63 -89.79
CA MET A 1 -48.07 -55.76 -88.94
C MET A 1 -47.78 -55.22 -87.55
N TRP A 2 -48.55 -55.69 -86.56
CA TRP A 2 -48.22 -55.84 -85.12
C TRP A 2 -47.75 -54.63 -84.28
N ASN A 3 -48.58 -54.29 -83.29
CA ASN A 3 -48.16 -53.83 -81.94
C ASN A 3 -47.57 -55.05 -81.17
N PRO A 4 -46.64 -54.90 -80.19
CA PRO A 4 -47.07 -54.68 -78.79
C PRO A 4 -46.09 -54.00 -77.76
N LEU A 5 -46.73 -53.41 -76.73
CA LEU A 5 -46.42 -53.39 -75.26
C LEU A 5 -45.37 -52.45 -74.59
N HIS A 6 -45.91 -51.65 -73.65
CA HIS A 6 -45.51 -51.29 -72.25
C HIS A 6 -44.08 -51.59 -71.75
N GLU A 7 -43.41 -50.65 -71.04
CA GLU A 7 -43.48 -50.40 -69.57
C GLU A 7 -42.54 -49.23 -69.12
N THR A 8 -42.70 -48.82 -67.85
CA THR A 8 -42.14 -47.72 -67.02
C THR A 8 -40.58 -47.69 -66.92
N ASP A 9 -39.82 -46.71 -66.43
CA ASP A 9 -39.98 -45.68 -65.38
C ASP A 9 -38.74 -44.73 -65.38
N SER A 10 -38.71 -43.76 -64.46
CA SER A 10 -37.56 -43.01 -63.90
C SER A 10 -37.34 -41.53 -64.26
N THR A 11 -37.93 -40.71 -63.38
CA THR A 11 -37.50 -39.42 -62.81
C THR A 11 -36.17 -38.80 -63.27
N PHE A 12 -36.23 -37.54 -63.72
CA PHE A 12 -35.30 -36.47 -63.30
C PHE A 12 -36.00 -35.11 -63.34
N VAL A 13 -36.41 -34.60 -62.18
CA VAL A 13 -36.97 -33.24 -62.04
C VAL A 13 -35.83 -32.24 -62.02
N ALA A 14 -35.63 -31.54 -63.13
CA ALA A 14 -34.77 -30.37 -63.20
C ALA A 14 -35.47 -29.16 -62.55
N TRP A 15 -35.10 -28.86 -61.30
CA TRP A 15 -35.60 -27.73 -60.53
C TRP A 15 -35.01 -26.40 -61.07
N ARG A 16 -35.69 -25.76 -62.03
CA ARG A 16 -35.41 -24.36 -62.42
C ARG A 16 -36.00 -23.43 -61.36
N ARG A 17 -35.17 -22.92 -60.44
CA ARG A 17 -35.58 -21.86 -59.49
C ARG A 17 -35.91 -20.55 -60.24
N PRO A 18 -37.03 -19.88 -59.95
CA PRO A 18 -37.37 -18.61 -60.57
C PRO A 18 -36.42 -17.53 -60.03
N ARG A 19 -35.59 -16.96 -60.91
CA ARG A 19 -34.61 -15.89 -60.59
C ARG A 19 -35.25 -14.66 -59.92
N TRP A 20 -36.57 -14.50 -60.04
CA TRP A 20 -37.36 -13.38 -59.52
C TRP A 20 -37.62 -13.50 -58.00
N LEU A 21 -37.73 -14.72 -57.46
CA LEU A 21 -37.88 -14.93 -56.01
C LEU A 21 -36.58 -14.62 -55.27
N CYS A 22 -35.42 -14.95 -55.86
CA CYS A 22 -34.11 -14.59 -55.31
C CYS A 22 -33.84 -13.08 -55.38
N ALA A 23 -34.26 -12.42 -56.47
CA ALA A 23 -34.15 -10.97 -56.59
C ALA A 23 -35.02 -10.23 -55.56
N GLY A 24 -36.26 -10.66 -55.36
CA GLY A 24 -37.15 -10.10 -54.33
C GLY A 24 -36.60 -10.27 -52.91
N ALA A 25 -36.04 -11.45 -52.59
CA ALA A 25 -35.42 -11.71 -51.30
C ALA A 25 -34.17 -10.85 -51.05
N LEU A 26 -33.36 -10.59 -52.08
CA LEU A 26 -32.18 -9.72 -51.97
C LEU A 26 -32.55 -8.26 -51.72
N VAL A 27 -33.60 -7.75 -52.38
CA VAL A 27 -34.10 -6.38 -52.15
C VAL A 27 -34.64 -6.23 -50.73
N LEU A 28 -35.41 -7.21 -50.25
CA LEU A 28 -35.98 -7.18 -48.91
C LEU A 28 -34.90 -7.26 -47.82
N ALA A 29 -33.86 -8.08 -48.03
CA ALA A 29 -32.69 -8.13 -47.16
C ALA A 29 -31.90 -6.82 -47.15
N ALA A 30 -31.71 -6.18 -48.31
CA ALA A 30 -31.05 -4.88 -48.41
C ALA A 30 -31.85 -3.78 -47.70
N CYS A 31 -33.18 -3.76 -47.86
CA CYS A 31 -34.05 -2.83 -47.15
C CYS A 31 -33.98 -3.03 -45.62
N LEU A 32 -34.01 -4.26 -45.13
CA LEU A 32 -33.86 -4.56 -43.69
C LEU A 32 -32.48 -4.19 -43.16
N PHE A 33 -31.42 -4.38 -43.95
CA PHE A 33 -30.07 -3.96 -43.58
C PHE A 33 -29.94 -2.43 -43.48
N VAL A 34 -30.50 -1.70 -44.44
CA VAL A 34 -30.52 -0.23 -44.42
C VAL A 34 -31.39 0.28 -43.26
N LEU A 35 -32.54 -0.34 -42.99
CA LEU A 35 -33.37 0.00 -41.82
C LEU A 35 -32.64 -0.26 -40.51
N GLY A 36 -31.99 -1.43 -40.36
CA GLY A 36 -31.18 -1.76 -39.19
C GLY A 36 -29.99 -0.81 -39.01
N PHE A 37 -29.35 -0.40 -40.12
CA PHE A 37 -28.27 0.57 -40.11
C PHE A 37 -28.76 1.97 -39.71
N LEU A 38 -29.91 2.41 -40.22
CA LEU A 38 -30.52 3.68 -39.85
C LEU A 38 -30.99 3.69 -38.38
N PHE A 39 -31.61 2.60 -37.91
CA PHE A 39 -31.96 2.44 -36.50
C PHE A 39 -30.71 2.43 -35.61
N GLY A 40 -29.65 1.70 -36.00
CA GLY A 40 -28.38 1.70 -35.29
C GLY A 40 -27.68 3.06 -35.30
N TRP A 41 -27.77 3.81 -36.41
CA TRP A 41 -27.23 5.16 -36.54
C TRP A 41 -27.97 6.16 -35.67
N PHE A 42 -29.31 6.12 -35.65
CA PHE A 42 -30.13 7.00 -34.81
C PHE A 42 -30.02 6.66 -33.32
N ILE A 43 -29.88 5.38 -32.95
CA ILE A 43 -29.60 4.97 -31.56
C ILE A 43 -28.17 5.37 -31.15
N LYS A 44 -27.20 5.40 -32.06
CA LYS A 44 -25.82 5.83 -31.81
C LYS A 44 -25.63 7.36 -31.82
N SER A 45 -26.58 8.14 -32.37
CA SER A 45 -26.41 9.58 -32.60
C SER A 45 -26.91 10.50 -31.49
N SER A 46 -27.12 10.02 -30.26
CA SER A 46 -27.45 10.89 -29.13
C SER A 46 -26.67 10.60 -27.84
N SER A 47 -25.48 10.01 -27.93
CA SER A 47 -24.46 10.31 -26.92
C SER A 47 -23.84 11.64 -27.28
N GLY A 48 -24.53 12.73 -26.94
CA GLY A 48 -23.86 14.00 -26.77
C GLY A 48 -22.78 13.78 -25.72
N ALA A 49 -21.55 13.50 -26.16
CA ALA A 49 -20.38 13.62 -25.33
C ALA A 49 -20.35 15.09 -24.95
N THR A 50 -20.91 15.40 -23.78
CA THR A 50 -20.71 16.67 -23.12
C THR A 50 -19.20 16.79 -22.96
N ASN A 51 -18.57 17.53 -23.87
CA ASN A 51 -17.24 18.07 -23.66
C ASN A 51 -17.38 19.07 -22.51
N ILE A 52 -17.55 18.57 -21.28
CA ILE A 52 -17.44 19.39 -20.09
C ILE A 52 -16.01 19.91 -20.15
N PRO A 53 -15.79 21.23 -20.30
CA PRO A 53 -14.44 21.75 -20.42
C PRO A 53 -13.64 21.23 -19.24
N GLN A 54 -12.55 20.50 -19.47
CA GLN A 54 -11.73 19.92 -18.40
C GLN A 54 -11.33 20.97 -17.33
N HIS A 55 -11.23 22.23 -17.77
CA HIS A 55 -11.01 23.40 -16.92
C HIS A 55 -12.14 23.67 -15.91
N SER A 56 -13.41 23.46 -16.25
CA SER A 56 -14.54 23.69 -15.33
C SER A 56 -14.64 22.59 -14.26
N VAL A 57 -14.38 21.32 -14.62
CA VAL A 57 -14.37 20.21 -13.64
C VAL A 57 -13.23 20.37 -12.65
N LYS A 58 -12.02 20.68 -13.11
CA LYS A 58 -10.86 20.91 -12.23
C LYS A 58 -11.13 22.03 -11.24
N LYS A 59 -11.70 23.15 -11.71
CA LYS A 59 -12.03 24.28 -10.85
C LYS A 59 -13.09 23.91 -9.81
N ALA A 60 -14.20 23.30 -10.24
CA ALA A 60 -15.25 22.86 -9.32
C ALA A 60 -14.71 21.89 -8.25
N PHE A 61 -13.84 20.96 -8.64
CA PHE A 61 -13.19 20.04 -7.71
C PHE A 61 -12.33 20.77 -6.67
N LEU A 62 -11.46 21.69 -7.11
CA LEU A 62 -10.60 22.46 -6.20
C LEU A 62 -11.40 23.39 -5.29
N ASP A 63 -12.46 24.01 -5.83
CA ASP A 63 -13.33 24.90 -5.06
C ASP A 63 -14.09 24.13 -3.97
N GLU A 64 -14.36 22.83 -4.15
CA GLU A 64 -15.02 21.98 -3.15
C GLU A 64 -14.08 21.54 -2.01
N LEU A 65 -12.76 21.58 -2.20
CA LEU A 65 -11.79 21.24 -1.15
C LEU A 65 -11.73 22.35 -0.09
N LYS A 66 -12.35 22.12 1.08
CA LYS A 66 -12.36 23.06 2.21
C LYS A 66 -11.34 22.72 3.29
N ALA A 67 -10.62 23.72 3.78
CA ALA A 67 -9.63 23.55 4.84
C ALA A 67 -10.27 23.09 6.17
N GLU A 68 -11.49 23.52 6.44
CA GLU A 68 -12.29 23.18 7.62
C GLU A 68 -12.62 21.68 7.67
N ASN A 69 -12.88 21.08 6.50
CA ASN A 69 -13.14 19.64 6.39
C ASN A 69 -11.85 18.86 6.70
N ILE A 70 -10.72 19.28 6.12
CA ILE A 70 -9.41 18.66 6.39
C ILE A 70 -9.06 18.74 7.88
N LYS A 71 -9.28 19.89 8.52
CA LYS A 71 -9.08 20.07 9.96
C LYS A 71 -9.93 19.11 10.79
N THR A 72 -11.19 18.94 10.41
CA THR A 72 -12.13 18.02 11.09
C THR A 72 -11.71 16.56 10.93
N PHE A 73 -11.30 16.14 9.73
CA PHE A 73 -10.79 14.79 9.49
C PHE A 73 -9.52 14.52 10.29
N LEU A 74 -8.58 15.47 10.31
CA LEU A 74 -7.35 15.35 11.09
C LEU A 74 -7.68 15.15 12.58
N TYR A 75 -8.53 16.00 13.15
CA TYR A 75 -8.94 15.90 14.55
C TYR A 75 -9.55 14.52 14.88
N ASN A 76 -10.42 14.00 14.01
CA ASN A 76 -11.06 12.69 14.20
C ASN A 76 -10.02 11.55 14.13
N PHE A 77 -9.09 11.60 13.18
CA PHE A 77 -8.11 10.53 12.97
C PHE A 77 -6.96 10.51 13.98
N THR A 78 -6.68 11.62 14.68
CA THR A 78 -5.53 11.71 15.61
C THR A 78 -5.88 11.50 17.08
N TRP A 79 -7.16 11.25 17.42
CA TRP A 79 -7.59 11.17 18.82
C TRP A 79 -7.09 9.91 19.55
N ILE A 80 -6.95 8.79 18.85
CA ILE A 80 -6.61 7.48 19.45
C ILE A 80 -5.39 6.88 18.74
N PRO A 81 -4.43 6.27 19.45
CA PRO A 81 -3.34 5.52 18.84
C PRO A 81 -3.85 4.42 17.89
N HIS A 82 -3.37 4.44 16.65
CA HIS A 82 -3.82 3.56 15.58
C HIS A 82 -2.63 2.85 14.92
N LEU A 83 -1.80 2.20 15.74
CA LEU A 83 -0.66 1.43 15.27
C LEU A 83 -1.11 0.29 14.34
N ALA A 84 -0.34 0.01 13.27
CA ALA A 84 -0.66 -1.06 12.34
C ALA A 84 -0.88 -2.39 13.08
N GLY A 85 -1.90 -3.16 12.67
CA GLY A 85 -2.27 -4.44 13.28
C GLY A 85 -3.08 -4.36 14.59
N THR A 86 -3.38 -3.17 15.13
CA THR A 86 -4.23 -3.03 16.32
C THR A 86 -5.72 -2.93 15.96
N GLU A 87 -6.57 -3.21 16.95
CA GLU A 87 -8.04 -3.08 16.82
C GLU A 87 -8.45 -1.65 16.46
N GLN A 88 -7.83 -0.64 17.08
CA GLN A 88 -8.11 0.77 16.81
C GLN A 88 -7.83 1.13 15.34
N ASN A 89 -6.74 0.65 14.77
CA ASN A 89 -6.42 0.87 13.37
C ASN A 89 -7.42 0.16 12.43
N PHE A 90 -7.94 -1.00 12.83
CA PHE A 90 -9.00 -1.70 12.09
C PHE A 90 -10.34 -0.95 12.13
N GLN A 91 -10.70 -0.37 13.27
CA GLN A 91 -11.90 0.47 13.40
C GLN A 91 -11.78 1.73 12.53
N LEU A 92 -10.61 2.37 12.50
CA LEU A 92 -10.35 3.49 11.59
C LEU A 92 -10.49 3.07 10.11
N ALA A 93 -10.01 1.89 9.74
CA ALA A 93 -10.18 1.37 8.37
C ALA A 93 -11.66 1.18 8.00
N LYS A 94 -12.49 0.65 8.92
CA LYS A 94 -13.94 0.55 8.73
C LYS A 94 -14.62 1.91 8.63
N GLN A 95 -14.20 2.88 9.45
CA GLN A 95 -14.71 4.25 9.39
C GLN A 95 -14.44 4.87 8.02
N ILE A 96 -13.21 4.78 7.51
CA ILE A 96 -12.84 5.27 6.18
C ILE A 96 -13.64 4.54 5.10
N GLN A 97 -13.78 3.22 5.20
CA GLN A 97 -14.60 2.44 4.27
C GLN A 97 -16.04 2.97 4.21
N SER A 98 -16.65 3.25 5.36
CA SER A 98 -18.00 3.80 5.44
C SER A 98 -18.10 5.19 4.83
N GLN A 99 -17.16 6.08 5.18
CA GLN A 99 -17.11 7.44 4.66
C GLN A 99 -16.95 7.47 3.14
N TRP A 100 -16.09 6.61 2.58
CA TRP A 100 -15.90 6.51 1.13
C TRP A 100 -17.16 6.03 0.39
N LYS A 101 -17.92 5.11 0.99
CA LYS A 101 -19.23 4.70 0.44
C LYS A 101 -20.22 5.87 0.47
N GLU A 102 -20.24 6.62 1.57
CA GLU A 102 -21.10 7.79 1.73
C GLU A 102 -20.76 8.92 0.74
N PHE A 103 -19.47 9.11 0.44
CA PHE A 103 -19.01 10.08 -0.58
C PHE A 103 -19.33 9.67 -2.02
N GLY A 104 -19.86 8.46 -2.24
CA GLY A 104 -20.34 8.00 -3.54
C GLY A 104 -19.31 7.26 -4.39
N LEU A 105 -18.29 6.63 -3.77
CA LEU A 105 -17.43 5.70 -4.51
C LEU A 105 -18.19 4.41 -4.86
N ASP A 106 -18.03 3.95 -6.10
CA ASP A 106 -18.76 2.79 -6.65
C ASP A 106 -18.44 1.46 -5.92
N SER A 107 -17.19 1.26 -5.53
CA SER A 107 -16.74 0.08 -4.78
C SER A 107 -15.72 0.46 -3.71
N VAL A 108 -15.91 -0.07 -2.50
CA VAL A 108 -15.01 0.14 -1.37
C VAL A 108 -14.90 -1.12 -0.52
N GLU A 109 -13.70 -1.71 -0.52
CA GLU A 109 -13.41 -3.00 0.09
C GLU A 109 -12.22 -2.90 1.07
N LEU A 110 -12.17 -3.81 2.05
CA LEU A 110 -11.01 -3.97 2.93
C LEU A 110 -10.15 -5.13 2.43
N ALA A 111 -8.96 -4.81 1.92
CA ALA A 111 -7.96 -5.80 1.56
C ALA A 111 -7.03 -6.07 2.76
N HIS A 112 -7.06 -7.29 3.29
CA HIS A 112 -6.22 -7.70 4.42
C HIS A 112 -5.10 -8.65 3.97
N TYR A 113 -3.99 -8.60 4.69
CA TYR A 113 -2.83 -9.45 4.46
C TYR A 113 -2.23 -9.85 5.81
N ASP A 114 -1.83 -11.11 5.92
CA ASP A 114 -1.07 -11.59 7.06
C ASP A 114 0.41 -11.25 6.83
N VAL A 115 0.89 -10.25 7.56
CA VAL A 115 2.26 -9.72 7.42
C VAL A 115 3.00 -9.83 8.75
N LEU A 116 4.33 -9.99 8.66
CA LEU A 116 5.17 -9.99 9.84
C LEU A 116 5.28 -8.57 10.42
N LEU A 117 4.78 -8.39 11.63
CA LEU A 117 4.90 -7.16 12.42
C LEU A 117 5.76 -7.42 13.67
N SER A 118 6.16 -6.36 14.34
CA SER A 118 6.95 -6.44 15.59
C SER A 118 6.45 -5.42 16.59
N TYR A 119 6.32 -5.83 17.86
CA TYR A 119 5.88 -4.98 18.96
C TYR A 119 6.76 -5.23 20.19
N PRO A 120 6.93 -4.23 21.08
CA PRO A 120 7.62 -4.44 22.34
C PRO A 120 6.81 -5.35 23.27
N ASN A 121 7.50 -6.06 24.16
CA ASN A 121 6.85 -6.88 25.18
C ASN A 121 6.31 -5.97 26.30
N LYS A 122 5.00 -6.02 26.56
CA LYS A 122 4.37 -5.19 27.60
C LYS A 122 4.80 -5.57 29.03
N THR A 123 5.15 -6.84 29.26
CA THR A 123 5.58 -7.35 30.57
C THR A 123 7.07 -7.10 30.83
N HIS A 124 7.89 -7.12 29.78
CA HIS A 124 9.33 -6.87 29.86
C HIS A 124 9.67 -5.67 28.97
N PRO A 125 9.53 -4.44 29.49
CA PRO A 125 9.77 -3.22 28.71
C PRO A 125 11.24 -3.10 28.32
N ASN A 126 11.48 -2.49 27.16
CA ASN A 126 12.83 -2.21 26.69
C ASN A 126 13.38 -0.99 27.43
N TYR A 127 14.66 -1.05 27.82
CA TYR A 127 15.39 0.10 28.35
C TYR A 127 16.88 -0.07 28.09
N ILE A 128 17.64 1.00 28.31
CA ILE A 128 19.09 1.01 28.33
C ILE A 128 19.51 1.42 29.74
N SER A 129 20.51 0.74 30.28
CA SER A 129 21.11 1.08 31.56
C SER A 129 22.59 1.43 31.41
N ILE A 130 23.10 2.23 32.34
CA ILE A 130 24.52 2.38 32.61
C ILE A 130 24.78 1.57 33.87
N ILE A 131 25.79 0.70 33.82
CA ILE A 131 26.19 -0.14 34.93
C ILE A 131 27.57 0.29 35.46
N ASP A 132 27.81 0.08 36.75
CA ASP A 132 29.12 0.27 37.37
C ASP A 132 30.01 -0.99 37.22
N GLU A 133 31.23 -0.93 37.78
CA GLU A 133 32.19 -2.05 37.74
C GLU A 133 31.72 -3.29 38.51
N ASP A 134 30.80 -3.13 39.46
CA ASP A 134 30.21 -4.20 40.26
C ASP A 134 28.94 -4.78 39.59
N GLY A 135 28.54 -4.23 38.44
CA GLY A 135 27.37 -4.67 37.67
C GLY A 135 26.03 -4.08 38.16
N ASN A 136 26.05 -3.06 39.00
CA ASN A 136 24.84 -2.38 39.47
C ASN A 136 24.38 -1.32 38.47
N GLU A 137 23.08 -1.24 38.21
CA GLU A 137 22.49 -0.19 37.38
C GLU A 137 22.54 1.16 38.11
N ILE A 138 23.31 2.11 37.56
CA ILE A 138 23.44 3.48 38.09
C ILE A 138 22.51 4.48 37.40
N PHE A 139 22.05 4.15 36.20
CA PHE A 139 21.12 4.98 35.44
C PHE A 139 20.30 4.13 34.47
N ASN A 140 19.00 4.39 34.38
CA ASN A 140 18.07 3.74 33.46
C ASN A 140 17.35 4.76 32.59
N THR A 141 17.18 4.46 31.30
CA THR A 141 16.35 5.29 30.42
C THR A 141 14.87 5.21 30.79
N SER A 142 14.11 6.25 30.44
CA SER A 142 12.65 6.24 30.56
C SER A 142 12.02 5.07 29.80
N LEU A 143 11.09 4.37 30.44
CA LEU A 143 10.37 3.24 29.83
C LEU A 143 9.30 3.68 28.83
N PHE A 144 8.77 4.89 28.99
CA PHE A 144 7.72 5.48 28.16
C PHE A 144 7.89 7.00 28.13
N GLU A 145 7.33 7.63 27.10
CA GLU A 145 7.26 9.08 27.01
C GLU A 145 6.14 9.60 27.92
N PRO A 146 6.32 10.74 28.60
CA PRO A 146 5.22 11.37 29.33
C PRO A 146 4.10 11.72 28.33
N PRO A 147 2.83 11.47 28.67
CA PRO A 147 1.72 11.78 27.77
C PRO A 147 1.68 13.29 27.49
N PRO A 148 1.42 13.70 26.23
CA PRO A 148 1.26 15.11 25.91
C PRO A 148 -0.02 15.68 26.53
N PRO A 149 -0.11 17.02 26.72
CA PRO A 149 -1.29 17.65 27.28
C PRO A 149 -2.57 17.30 26.53
N GLY A 150 -3.62 16.89 27.25
CA GLY A 150 -4.90 16.47 26.71
C GLY A 150 -4.99 14.98 26.33
N TYR A 151 -3.89 14.23 26.48
CA TYR A 151 -3.82 12.78 26.20
C TYR A 151 -3.48 11.96 27.46
N GLU A 152 -3.62 12.54 28.65
CA GLU A 152 -3.24 11.91 29.92
C GLU A 152 -4.00 10.61 30.20
N ASN A 153 -5.24 10.50 29.69
CA ASN A 153 -6.11 9.34 29.87
C ASN A 153 -6.11 8.38 28.68
N VAL A 154 -5.23 8.58 27.69
CA VAL A 154 -5.16 7.73 26.50
C VAL A 154 -4.33 6.49 26.80
N SER A 155 -4.97 5.32 26.74
CA SER A 155 -4.31 4.03 26.90
C SER A 155 -3.65 3.56 25.61
N ASP A 156 -2.88 2.46 25.70
CA ASP A 156 -2.33 1.74 24.55
C ASP A 156 -1.33 2.52 23.69
N VAL A 157 -0.77 3.60 24.22
CA VAL A 157 0.43 4.22 23.66
C VAL A 157 1.58 3.23 23.75
N VAL A 158 2.14 2.87 22.60
CA VAL A 158 3.23 1.88 22.50
C VAL A 158 4.54 2.56 22.89
N PRO A 159 5.31 2.00 23.84
CA PRO A 159 6.60 2.57 24.22
C PRO A 159 7.57 2.70 23.04
N PRO A 160 8.52 3.65 23.08
CA PRO A 160 9.53 3.80 22.05
C PRO A 160 10.31 2.50 21.81
N PHE A 161 10.38 2.05 20.56
CA PHE A 161 11.12 0.86 20.18
C PHE A 161 11.60 0.92 18.73
N SER A 162 12.62 0.12 18.41
CA SER A 162 13.04 -0.11 17.02
C SER A 162 12.38 -1.38 16.49
N ALA A 163 11.41 -1.21 15.59
CA ALA A 163 10.73 -2.34 14.95
C ALA A 163 11.73 -3.30 14.28
N PHE A 164 11.47 -4.61 14.43
CA PHE A 164 12.31 -5.72 13.97
C PHE A 164 13.70 -5.83 14.62
N SER A 165 13.97 -5.12 15.72
CA SER A 165 15.19 -5.32 16.49
C SER A 165 15.26 -6.75 17.03
N PRO A 166 16.42 -7.43 16.95
CA PRO A 166 16.60 -8.72 17.60
C PRO A 166 16.55 -8.57 19.13
N GLN A 167 16.16 -9.65 19.80
CA GLN A 167 16.20 -9.73 21.26
C GLN A 167 17.64 -9.90 21.75
N GLY A 168 17.96 -9.26 22.87
CA GLY A 168 19.24 -9.44 23.58
C GLY A 168 19.46 -8.39 24.66
N MET A 169 20.32 -8.72 25.62
CA MET A 169 20.78 -7.82 26.69
C MET A 169 22.30 -7.67 26.56
N PRO A 170 22.77 -6.80 25.64
CA PRO A 170 24.18 -6.58 25.45
C PRO A 170 24.80 -5.68 26.50
N GLU A 171 26.07 -5.93 26.75
CA GLU A 171 26.91 -5.08 27.58
C GLU A 171 28.19 -4.75 26.80
N GLY A 172 28.67 -3.52 26.93
CA GLY A 172 29.92 -3.09 26.36
C GLY A 172 30.07 -1.58 26.30
N ASP A 173 31.29 -1.12 26.02
CA ASP A 173 31.61 0.30 25.96
C ASP A 173 30.75 1.05 24.94
N LEU A 174 30.42 2.30 25.27
CA LEU A 174 29.67 3.18 24.38
C LEU A 174 30.60 3.92 23.41
N VAL A 175 30.24 3.95 22.12
CA VAL A 175 30.91 4.79 21.11
C VAL A 175 29.89 5.59 20.33
N TYR A 176 30.11 6.91 20.29
CA TYR A 176 29.31 7.81 19.47
C TYR A 176 29.76 7.79 18.00
N VAL A 177 28.81 7.54 17.09
CA VAL A 177 29.09 7.36 15.65
C VAL A 177 28.39 8.37 14.75
N ASN A 178 28.10 9.56 15.26
CA ASN A 178 27.47 10.63 14.48
C ASN A 178 26.15 10.17 13.83
N TYR A 179 26.02 10.24 12.50
CA TYR A 179 24.83 9.78 11.77
C TYR A 179 24.93 8.32 11.32
N ALA A 180 25.96 7.57 11.75
CA ALA A 180 26.23 6.19 11.36
C ALA A 180 26.25 5.97 9.83
N ARG A 181 26.75 6.98 9.09
CA ARG A 181 26.98 6.86 7.65
C ARG A 181 28.29 6.12 7.41
N THR A 182 28.48 5.61 6.21
CA THR A 182 29.68 4.86 5.84
C THR A 182 30.95 5.70 6.06
N GLU A 183 30.90 6.99 5.72
CA GLU A 183 31.97 7.96 5.96
C GLU A 183 32.23 8.24 7.45
N ASP A 184 31.22 8.15 8.31
CA ASP A 184 31.39 8.34 9.75
C ASP A 184 32.18 7.16 10.34
N PHE A 185 31.93 5.93 9.87
CA PHE A 185 32.69 4.75 10.25
C PHE A 185 34.12 4.77 9.72
N PHE A 186 34.34 5.16 8.45
CA PHE A 186 35.69 5.28 7.91
C PHE A 186 36.52 6.32 8.66
N LYS A 187 35.91 7.44 9.05
CA LYS A 187 36.59 8.46 9.85
C LYS A 187 36.98 7.92 11.24
N LEU A 188 36.08 7.20 11.91
CA LEU A 188 36.38 6.59 13.20
C LEU A 188 37.54 5.60 13.12
N GLU A 189 37.58 4.78 12.08
CA GLU A 189 38.62 3.76 11.92
C GLU A 189 39.95 4.33 11.46
N ARG A 190 39.95 5.11 10.38
CA ARG A 190 41.16 5.52 9.67
C ARG A 190 41.82 6.71 10.34
N ASP A 191 41.02 7.69 10.72
CA ASP A 191 41.54 8.97 11.22
C ASP A 191 41.66 8.95 12.75
N MET A 192 40.66 8.37 13.43
CA MET A 192 40.59 8.35 14.90
C MET A 192 41.09 7.05 15.53
N LYS A 193 41.32 6.00 14.72
CA LYS A 193 41.80 4.68 15.18
C LYS A 193 40.92 4.04 16.27
N ILE A 194 39.62 4.31 16.24
CA ILE A 194 38.64 3.75 17.19
C ILE A 194 38.10 2.42 16.65
N ASN A 195 38.21 1.35 17.45
CA ASN A 195 37.65 0.05 17.12
C ASN A 195 36.23 -0.11 17.70
N CYS A 196 35.23 -0.17 16.84
CA CYS A 196 33.82 -0.34 17.22
C CYS A 196 33.42 -1.79 17.55
N SER A 197 34.33 -2.76 17.40
CA SER A 197 34.00 -4.18 17.54
C SER A 197 33.75 -4.59 18.99
N GLY A 198 32.58 -5.17 19.25
CA GLY A 198 32.13 -5.55 20.59
C GLY A 198 31.69 -4.37 21.47
N LYS A 199 31.43 -3.20 20.86
CA LYS A 199 30.98 -1.99 21.55
C LYS A 199 29.53 -1.68 21.20
N ILE A 200 28.85 -0.97 22.10
CA ILE A 200 27.51 -0.44 21.88
C ILE A 200 27.65 0.91 21.17
N LEU A 201 27.01 1.06 20.00
CA LEU A 201 27.11 2.29 19.22
C LEU A 201 25.86 3.16 19.39
N ILE A 202 26.08 4.44 19.67
CA ILE A 202 25.02 5.45 19.73
C ILE A 202 25.12 6.40 18.54
N ALA A 203 24.00 6.54 17.82
CA ALA A 203 23.89 7.36 16.62
C ALA A 203 22.67 8.28 16.70
N ARG A 204 22.81 9.49 16.16
CA ARG A 204 21.69 10.44 16.02
C ARG A 204 20.89 10.20 14.74
N TYR A 205 19.58 10.42 14.81
CA TYR A 205 18.71 10.37 13.63
C TYR A 205 19.07 11.44 12.58
N GLY A 206 18.68 11.18 11.33
CA GLY A 206 18.89 12.07 10.18
C GLY A 206 19.94 11.60 9.18
N LYS A 207 20.06 12.35 8.07
CA LYS A 207 20.94 12.16 6.90
C LYS A 207 20.70 10.90 6.07
N ILE A 208 20.50 9.74 6.71
CA ILE A 208 20.23 8.46 6.05
C ILE A 208 19.08 7.73 6.73
N PHE A 209 18.47 6.79 6.01
CA PHE A 209 17.45 5.91 6.56
C PHE A 209 17.97 5.12 7.77
N ARG A 210 17.15 4.98 8.81
CA ARG A 210 17.54 4.34 10.08
C ARG A 210 18.00 2.90 9.93
N GLY A 211 17.40 2.13 9.01
CA GLY A 211 17.84 0.77 8.71
C GLY A 211 19.26 0.73 8.12
N ASN A 212 19.67 1.76 7.38
CA ASN A 212 21.03 1.85 6.85
C ASN A 212 22.06 2.10 7.95
N LYS A 213 21.70 2.80 9.03
CA LYS A 213 22.57 2.98 10.21
C LYS A 213 22.91 1.62 10.82
N VAL A 214 21.89 0.79 11.06
CA VAL A 214 22.04 -0.57 11.59
C VAL A 214 22.83 -1.46 10.61
N LYS A 215 22.53 -1.39 9.31
CA LYS A 215 23.23 -2.15 8.28
C LYS A 215 24.71 -1.77 8.17
N ASN A 216 25.04 -0.47 8.14
CA ASN A 216 26.41 0.01 8.03
C ASN A 216 27.24 -0.43 9.23
N ASN A 217 26.65 -0.32 10.42
CA ASN A 217 27.25 -0.81 11.64
C ASN A 217 27.55 -2.32 11.54
N LEU A 218 26.57 -3.09 11.09
CA LEU A 218 26.70 -4.53 10.92
C LEU A 218 27.78 -4.90 9.89
N PHE A 219 27.82 -4.21 8.74
CA PHE A 219 28.81 -4.43 7.68
C PHE A 219 30.24 -4.12 8.16
N PHE A 220 30.41 -3.01 8.87
CA PHE A 220 31.70 -2.60 9.41
C PHE A 220 32.25 -3.61 10.45
N LEU A 221 31.36 -4.37 11.11
CA LEU A 221 31.70 -5.36 12.13
C LEU A 221 31.75 -6.81 11.62
N PHE A 222 31.07 -7.14 10.53
CA PHE A 222 31.09 -8.50 9.95
C PHE A 222 32.48 -8.91 9.47
N HIS A 223 33.34 -7.96 9.13
CA HIS A 223 34.76 -8.26 8.87
C HIS A 223 35.51 -8.81 10.10
N LYS A 224 34.90 -8.82 11.29
CA LYS A 224 35.52 -9.21 12.57
C LYS A 224 34.74 -10.28 13.38
N ASN A 225 33.72 -10.95 12.82
CA ASN A 225 33.00 -12.06 13.48
C ASN A 225 32.42 -11.75 14.90
N LYS A 226 31.69 -10.64 15.09
CA LYS A 226 31.09 -10.30 16.41
C LYS A 226 29.66 -9.77 16.34
N LYS A 227 28.90 -10.00 17.43
CA LYS A 227 27.51 -9.54 17.65
C LYS A 227 27.47 -8.03 17.91
N LEU A 228 26.33 -7.41 17.58
CA LEU A 228 26.17 -5.96 17.53
C LEU A 228 24.84 -5.49 18.12
N TYR A 229 24.89 -4.32 18.76
CA TYR A 229 23.74 -3.62 19.30
C TYR A 229 23.88 -2.11 19.05
N CYS A 230 22.85 -1.50 18.48
CA CYS A 230 22.85 -0.09 18.09
C CYS A 230 21.66 0.61 18.73
N ILE A 231 21.94 1.68 19.46
CA ILE A 231 20.93 2.54 20.04
C ILE A 231 20.69 3.69 19.06
N LEU A 232 19.50 3.72 18.48
CA LEU A 232 19.04 4.84 17.65
C LEU A 232 18.32 5.84 18.55
N HIS A 233 18.95 6.98 18.81
CA HIS A 233 18.37 8.02 19.67
C HIS A 233 17.56 9.03 18.84
N GLY A 234 16.27 9.17 19.21
CA GLY A 234 15.26 10.14 18.76
C GLY A 234 15.71 11.58 18.87
#